data_AF-A0A1H1KNT9-F1
#
_entry.id   AF-A0A1H1KNT9-F1
#
_cell.length_a   1.000
_cell.length_b   1.000
_cell.length_c   1.000
_cell.angle_alpha   90.00
_cell.angle_beta   90.00
_cell.angle_gamma   90.00
#
_symmetry.space_group_name_H-M   'P 1'
#
loop_
_entity.id
_entity.type
_entity.pdbx_description
1 polymer ?
#
loop_
_entity_poly.entity_id
_entity_poly.type
_entity_poly.pdbx_seq_one_letter_code
_entity_poly.pdbx_strand_id
1 'polypeptide(L)'
;MCQYIRAFSERKAKSAFPESAGTVQKCNQVMTTHTYDNAFLQYTAQSSAYSARATTSILSAQLGVKSVLDVGCAMGTWLHAWAECGVTDYHGVDGDYVDRRRLEIPTTAFTAVDLSAKFDLGRQFDLVQSLEVGEHLETRAAEGFVDSLARHALRYVLFSAAPPGQGGEFHINERPYEFWREKLARRGFVAIDAVRPAIAVDARISYWYRYNTFLFVRHEAMAGLPADLRTKVVAESTPLADVSPLPFRLRKAFVRLLPYRMQHEIARLKAHILPTGRI
;
A
#
# COMPACT_ATOMS: atom_id res chain seq x y z
N MET A 1 13.25 13.38 9.74
CA MET A 1 11.89 13.90 9.65
C MET A 1 10.98 12.93 8.90
N CYS A 2 10.75 11.66 9.27
CA CYS A 2 11.05 10.79 10.42
C CYS A 2 10.36 11.19 11.74
N GLN A 3 9.10 10.73 11.87
CA GLN A 3 8.09 10.97 12.90
C GLN A 3 7.90 12.44 13.34
N TYR A 4 6.91 13.06 12.70
CA TYR A 4 6.10 14.21 13.12
C TYR A 4 6.44 15.59 12.51
N ILE A 5 7.67 15.98 12.29
CA ILE A 5 8.49 16.26 13.46
C ILE A 5 7.85 17.43 14.22
N ARG A 6 7.46 17.18 15.48
CA ARG A 6 6.82 18.05 16.49
C ARG A 6 5.28 18.09 16.50
N ALA A 7 4.68 17.11 17.17
CA ALA A 7 3.73 17.48 18.18
C ALA A 7 4.49 18.41 19.14
N PHE A 8 3.85 19.48 19.63
CA PHE A 8 4.29 20.03 20.92
C PHE A 8 5.75 20.55 20.93
N SER A 9 6.05 21.62 20.18
CA SER A 9 7.19 22.44 20.61
C SER A 9 6.86 23.21 21.89
N GLU A 10 5.58 23.48 22.20
CA GLU A 10 5.21 24.37 23.30
C GLU A 10 3.81 24.03 23.87
N ARG A 11 3.71 23.07 24.79
CA ARG A 11 2.83 23.33 25.94
C ARG A 11 3.75 23.55 27.13
N LYS A 12 3.57 24.73 27.74
CA LYS A 12 4.24 25.27 28.93
C LYS A 12 5.52 26.06 28.67
N ALA A 13 5.35 27.22 28.06
CA ALA A 13 6.02 28.42 28.56
C ALA A 13 4.97 29.50 28.85
N LYS A 14 4.55 29.54 30.12
CA LYS A 14 4.14 30.71 30.92
C LYS A 14 2.99 31.60 30.44
N SER A 15 1.96 31.62 31.29
CA SER A 15 1.13 32.78 31.57
C SER A 15 1.96 34.06 31.72
N ALA A 16 1.56 35.13 31.01
CA ALA A 16 1.39 36.51 31.49
C ALA A 16 1.49 37.50 30.31
N PHE A 17 0.45 38.32 30.14
CA PHE A 17 0.53 39.67 29.55
C PHE A 17 1.52 40.53 30.37
N PRO A 18 2.19 41.58 29.82
CA PRO A 18 1.55 42.71 29.12
C PRO A 18 2.30 43.32 27.90
N GLU A 19 1.64 44.33 27.34
CA GLU A 19 1.92 45.19 26.18
C GLU A 19 3.36 45.74 26.02
N SER A 20 3.81 45.92 24.77
CA SER A 20 4.31 47.20 24.25
C SER A 20 4.67 47.12 22.75
N ALA A 21 4.60 48.29 22.11
CA ALA A 21 4.53 48.51 20.67
C ALA A 21 5.85 48.31 19.90
N GLY A 22 5.74 47.92 18.63
CA GLY A 22 6.87 47.90 17.69
C GLY A 22 6.48 47.45 16.29
N THR A 23 6.38 48.40 15.36
CA THR A 23 6.05 48.25 13.94
C THR A 23 7.09 47.41 13.20
N VAL A 24 6.72 46.26 12.61
CA VAL A 24 7.49 45.62 11.52
C VAL A 24 6.54 45.03 10.47
N GLN A 25 6.49 45.74 9.34
CA GLN A 25 6.30 45.30 7.95
C GLN A 25 5.69 43.89 7.71
N LYS A 26 4.40 43.88 7.33
CA LYS A 26 3.70 42.71 6.79
C LYS A 26 4.35 42.26 5.47
N CYS A 27 5.04 41.12 5.48
CA CYS A 27 5.28 40.34 4.27
C CYS A 27 4.37 39.11 4.35
N ASN A 28 3.22 39.18 3.65
CA ASN A 28 2.33 38.04 3.48
C ASN A 28 3.03 36.98 2.61
N GLN A 29 3.72 36.02 3.22
CA GLN A 29 3.97 34.73 2.59
C GLN A 29 2.80 33.81 2.91
N VAL A 30 1.94 33.62 1.91
CA VAL A 30 0.96 32.54 1.87
C VAL A 30 1.74 31.23 1.84
N MET A 31 1.92 30.61 3.01
CA MET A 31 2.45 29.27 3.15
C MET A 31 1.37 28.28 2.74
N THR A 32 1.43 27.79 1.50
CA THR A 32 0.61 26.69 1.03
C THR A 32 1.06 25.40 1.71
N THR A 33 0.35 25.00 2.76
CA THR A 33 0.37 23.62 3.27
C THR A 33 -0.09 22.69 2.14
N HIS A 34 0.85 22.03 1.48
CA HIS A 34 0.58 20.96 0.53
C HIS A 34 0.11 19.71 1.29
N THR A 35 -1.13 19.79 1.77
CA THR A 35 -1.99 18.65 2.05
C THR A 35 -2.08 17.84 0.76
N TYR A 36 -1.92 16.51 0.82
CA TYR A 36 -2.27 15.64 -0.30
C TYR A 36 -3.62 16.09 -0.87
N ASP A 37 -3.64 16.52 -2.13
CA ASP A 37 -4.80 17.19 -2.69
C ASP A 37 -5.97 16.21 -2.70
N ASN A 38 -7.14 16.66 -2.25
CA ASN A 38 -8.36 15.85 -2.18
C ASN A 38 -8.75 15.24 -3.53
N ALA A 39 -8.31 15.87 -4.62
CA ALA A 39 -8.43 15.38 -5.99
C ALA A 39 -7.62 14.10 -6.22
N PHE A 40 -6.44 13.95 -5.61
CA PHE A 40 -5.60 12.76 -5.71
C PHE A 40 -6.30 11.53 -5.12
N LEU A 41 -6.80 11.59 -3.88
CA LEU A 41 -7.49 10.46 -3.24
C LEU A 41 -8.74 9.99 -4.00
N GLN A 42 -9.57 10.93 -4.45
CA GLN A 42 -10.80 10.63 -5.20
C GLN A 42 -10.50 10.06 -6.60
N TYR A 43 -9.38 10.47 -7.20
CA TYR A 43 -8.91 9.95 -8.48
C TYR A 43 -8.25 8.57 -8.35
N THR A 44 -7.44 8.36 -7.31
CA THR A 44 -6.85 7.05 -6.98
C THR A 44 -7.94 6.02 -6.69
N ALA A 45 -9.06 6.45 -6.09
CA ALA A 45 -10.25 5.61 -5.95
C ALA A 45 -10.84 5.19 -7.32
N GLN A 46 -10.93 6.10 -8.31
CA GLN A 46 -11.42 5.75 -9.65
C GLN A 46 -10.47 4.86 -10.46
N SER A 47 -9.15 5.08 -10.38
CA SER A 47 -8.17 4.23 -11.06
C SER A 47 -8.03 2.86 -10.39
N SER A 48 -8.17 2.81 -9.06
CA SER A 48 -8.10 1.58 -8.28
C SER A 48 -9.40 0.78 -8.33
N ALA A 49 -10.58 1.39 -8.44
CA ALA A 49 -11.86 0.66 -8.40
C ALA A 49 -11.99 -0.43 -9.47
N TYR A 50 -11.54 -0.16 -10.70
CA TYR A 50 -11.52 -1.19 -11.74
C TYR A 50 -10.53 -2.31 -11.40
N SER A 51 -9.30 -1.94 -11.03
CA SER A 51 -8.24 -2.88 -10.65
C SER A 51 -8.68 -3.76 -9.48
N ALA A 52 -9.31 -3.16 -8.48
CA ALA A 52 -9.88 -3.81 -7.31
C ALA A 52 -10.93 -4.83 -7.73
N ARG A 53 -12.01 -4.40 -8.39
CA ARG A 53 -13.09 -5.30 -8.84
C ARG A 53 -12.59 -6.47 -9.70
N ALA A 54 -11.73 -6.19 -10.69
CA ALA A 54 -11.21 -7.24 -11.56
C ALA A 54 -10.36 -8.25 -10.79
N THR A 55 -9.48 -7.77 -9.90
CA THR A 55 -8.60 -8.63 -9.11
C THR A 55 -9.36 -9.40 -8.03
N THR A 56 -10.25 -8.76 -7.27
CA THR A 56 -11.06 -9.43 -6.23
C THR A 56 -12.03 -10.43 -6.81
N SER A 57 -12.61 -10.18 -7.99
CA SER A 57 -13.47 -11.13 -8.69
C SER A 57 -12.73 -12.43 -9.03
N ILE A 58 -11.49 -12.33 -9.52
CA ILE A 58 -10.64 -13.50 -9.82
C ILE A 58 -10.27 -14.25 -8.53
N LEU A 59 -9.83 -13.53 -7.49
CA LEU A 59 -9.32 -14.13 -6.26
C LEU A 59 -10.43 -14.74 -5.39
N SER A 60 -11.59 -14.09 -5.29
CA SER A 60 -12.72 -14.58 -4.49
C SER A 60 -13.20 -15.95 -4.97
N ALA A 61 -13.27 -16.15 -6.29
CA ALA A 61 -13.64 -17.41 -6.90
C ALA A 61 -12.67 -18.57 -6.60
N GLN A 62 -11.37 -18.25 -6.40
CA GLN A 62 -10.34 -19.27 -6.20
C GLN A 62 -10.03 -19.55 -4.72
N LEU A 63 -10.11 -18.53 -3.86
CA LEU A 63 -9.58 -18.61 -2.50
C LEU A 63 -10.65 -18.90 -1.43
N GLY A 64 -11.93 -18.64 -1.72
CA GLY A 64 -13.04 -18.84 -0.77
C GLY A 64 -12.87 -18.03 0.52
N VAL A 65 -12.40 -16.78 0.38
CA VAL A 65 -12.14 -15.86 1.50
C VAL A 65 -13.45 -15.39 2.13
N LYS A 66 -13.58 -15.51 3.45
CA LYS A 66 -14.75 -15.05 4.20
C LYS A 66 -14.48 -13.77 4.98
N SER A 67 -13.22 -13.47 5.28
CA SER A 67 -12.85 -12.23 5.94
C SER A 67 -11.56 -11.59 5.42
N VAL A 68 -11.56 -10.25 5.33
CA VAL A 68 -10.47 -9.48 4.73
C VAL A 68 -10.03 -8.33 5.65
N LEU A 69 -8.73 -8.23 5.90
CA LEU A 69 -8.11 -7.01 6.41
C LEU A 69 -7.36 -6.29 5.30
N ASP A 70 -7.66 -5.02 5.07
CA ASP A 70 -6.93 -4.17 4.13
C ASP A 70 -6.03 -3.17 4.89
N VAL A 71 -4.72 -3.31 4.72
CA VAL A 71 -3.70 -2.53 5.42
C VAL A 71 -3.12 -1.49 4.49
N GLY A 72 -3.39 -0.21 4.79
CA GLY A 72 -3.24 0.91 3.85
C GLY A 72 -4.47 1.04 2.96
N CYS A 73 -5.67 0.92 3.54
CA CYS A 73 -6.92 0.82 2.79
C CYS A 73 -7.39 2.12 2.12
N ALA A 74 -6.79 3.26 2.48
CA ALA A 74 -7.24 4.60 2.12
C ALA A 74 -8.76 4.76 2.34
N MET A 75 -9.52 5.00 1.27
CA MET A 75 -10.98 5.14 1.32
C MET A 75 -11.73 3.80 1.45
N GLY A 76 -11.05 2.66 1.40
CA GLY A 76 -11.67 1.33 1.47
C GLY A 76 -12.15 0.79 0.11
N THR A 77 -11.67 1.34 -1.00
CA THR A 77 -12.09 0.94 -2.37
C THR A 77 -11.90 -0.55 -2.65
N TRP A 78 -10.81 -1.16 -2.16
CA TRP A 78 -10.59 -2.61 -2.32
C TRP A 78 -11.54 -3.45 -1.45
N LEU A 79 -11.81 -3.00 -0.22
CA LEU A 79 -12.78 -3.65 0.66
C LEU A 79 -14.20 -3.57 0.10
N HIS A 80 -14.56 -2.46 -0.53
CA HIS A 80 -15.82 -2.33 -1.27
C HIS A 80 -15.93 -3.40 -2.37
N ALA A 81 -14.86 -3.60 -3.16
CA ALA A 81 -14.82 -4.63 -4.20
C ALA A 81 -14.87 -6.08 -3.64
N TRP A 82 -14.33 -6.33 -2.45
CA TRP A 82 -14.51 -7.61 -1.76
C TRP A 82 -15.96 -7.80 -1.28
N ALA A 83 -16.60 -6.74 -0.79
CA ALA A 83 -18.01 -6.77 -0.39
C ALA A 83 -18.94 -7.07 -1.58
N GLU A 84 -18.66 -6.52 -2.76
CA GLU A 84 -19.37 -6.86 -4.02
C GLU A 84 -19.23 -8.35 -4.38
N CYS A 85 -18.13 -9.00 -3.98
CA CYS A 85 -17.91 -10.44 -4.15
C CYS A 85 -18.53 -11.29 -3.03
N GLY A 86 -19.29 -10.68 -2.11
CA GLY A 86 -20.01 -11.37 -1.04
C GLY A 86 -19.25 -11.53 0.29
N VAL A 87 -18.08 -10.90 0.45
CA VAL A 87 -17.37 -10.87 1.74
C VAL A 87 -18.09 -9.92 2.69
N THR A 88 -18.53 -10.43 3.84
CA THR A 88 -19.29 -9.65 4.83
C THR A 88 -18.49 -9.23 6.06
N ASP A 89 -17.38 -9.90 6.36
CA ASP A 89 -16.48 -9.57 7.47
C ASP A 89 -15.20 -8.93 6.93
N TYR A 90 -15.13 -7.61 6.91
CA TYR A 90 -13.95 -6.91 6.46
C TYR A 90 -13.61 -5.72 7.34
N HIS A 91 -12.32 -5.39 7.40
CA HIS A 91 -11.83 -4.26 8.18
C HIS A 91 -10.68 -3.56 7.45
N GLY A 92 -10.69 -2.24 7.45
CA GLY A 92 -9.64 -1.40 6.89
C GLY A 92 -8.80 -0.74 7.97
N VAL A 93 -7.51 -0.62 7.74
CA VAL A 93 -6.61 0.19 8.58
C VAL A 93 -5.76 1.12 7.73
N ASP A 94 -5.64 2.37 8.16
CA ASP A 94 -4.80 3.39 7.52
C ASP A 94 -4.52 4.52 8.54
N GLY A 95 -3.80 5.57 8.17
CA GLY A 95 -3.50 6.70 9.05
C GLY A 95 -4.72 7.53 9.46
N ASP A 96 -4.54 8.36 10.48
CA ASP A 96 -5.57 9.28 11.00
C ASP A 96 -5.94 10.41 10.02
N TYR A 97 -5.14 10.61 8.98
CA TYR A 97 -5.37 11.57 7.91
C TYR A 97 -6.54 11.21 6.98
N VAL A 98 -7.05 9.98 7.02
CA VAL A 98 -8.18 9.56 6.18
C VAL A 98 -9.48 10.25 6.63
N ASP A 99 -10.12 10.99 5.71
CA ASP A 99 -11.44 11.59 5.96
C ASP A 99 -12.52 10.51 6.00
N ARG A 100 -12.96 10.18 7.22
CA ARG A 100 -13.97 9.15 7.48
C ARG A 100 -15.31 9.37 6.76
N ARG A 101 -15.64 10.61 6.37
CA ARG A 101 -16.87 10.95 5.63
C ARG A 101 -16.83 10.48 4.19
N ARG A 102 -15.65 10.12 3.68
CA ARG A 102 -15.40 9.70 2.30
C ARG A 102 -15.15 8.19 2.16
N LEU A 103 -15.23 7.43 3.26
CA LEU A 103 -15.04 5.98 3.20
C LEU A 103 -16.11 5.34 2.29
N GLU A 104 -15.69 4.41 1.44
CA GLU A 104 -16.54 3.54 0.62
C GLU A 104 -17.02 2.30 1.40
N ILE A 105 -16.66 2.24 2.68
CA ILE A 105 -17.01 1.22 3.67
C ILE A 105 -17.62 1.86 4.91
N PRO A 106 -18.37 1.11 5.74
CA PRO A 106 -18.86 1.62 7.02
C PRO A 106 -17.72 2.14 7.89
N THR A 107 -17.92 3.27 8.57
CA THR A 107 -16.92 3.85 9.49
C THR A 107 -16.55 2.92 10.65
N THR A 108 -17.42 1.98 11.00
CA THR A 108 -17.20 0.92 11.98
C THR A 108 -16.23 -0.16 11.51
N ALA A 109 -16.05 -0.30 10.19
CA ALA A 109 -15.11 -1.22 9.54
C ALA A 109 -13.75 -0.55 9.25
N PHE A 110 -13.42 0.56 9.93
CA PHE A 110 -12.16 1.28 9.76
C PHE A 110 -11.50 1.59 11.10
N THR A 111 -10.18 1.46 11.18
CA THR A 111 -9.38 1.90 12.34
C THR A 111 -8.16 2.69 11.89
N ALA A 112 -7.99 3.87 12.47
CA ALA A 112 -6.80 4.68 12.25
C ALA A 112 -5.61 4.07 13.02
N VAL A 113 -4.50 3.79 12.33
CA VAL A 113 -3.26 3.23 12.88
C VAL A 113 -2.05 3.89 12.24
N ASP A 114 -0.96 4.03 12.99
CA ASP A 114 0.34 4.39 12.42
C ASP A 114 0.99 3.12 11.83
N LEU A 115 0.95 2.98 10.50
CA LEU A 115 1.54 1.85 9.79
C LEU A 115 3.08 1.82 9.83
N SER A 116 3.73 2.91 10.27
CA SER A 116 5.18 2.91 10.53
C SER A 116 5.54 2.19 11.84
N ALA A 117 4.53 1.90 12.68
CA ALA A 117 4.66 1.12 13.90
C ALA A 117 3.96 -0.24 13.77
N LYS A 118 4.34 -1.18 14.62
CA LYS A 118 3.64 -2.47 14.75
C LYS A 118 2.26 -2.24 15.39
N PHE A 119 1.23 -2.85 14.82
CA PHE A 119 -0.14 -2.82 15.33
C PHE A 119 -0.76 -4.22 15.49
N ASP A 120 -1.84 -4.30 16.26
CA ASP A 120 -2.59 -5.52 16.56
C ASP A 120 -4.08 -5.18 16.79
N LEU A 121 -4.96 -5.84 16.04
CA LEU A 121 -6.42 -5.73 16.13
C LEU A 121 -7.02 -6.82 17.04
N GLY A 122 -6.21 -7.72 17.59
CA GLY A 122 -6.64 -8.78 18.49
C GLY A 122 -7.43 -9.90 17.82
N ARG A 123 -7.41 -9.97 16.48
CA ARG A 123 -8.10 -11.00 15.69
C ARG A 123 -7.36 -11.31 14.39
N GLN A 124 -7.76 -12.40 13.73
CA GLN A 124 -7.26 -12.80 12.42
C GLN A 124 -8.35 -12.76 11.35
N PHE A 125 -7.91 -12.72 10.09
CA PHE A 125 -8.72 -12.67 8.88
C PHE A 125 -8.25 -13.75 7.91
N ASP A 126 -9.14 -14.31 7.10
CA ASP A 126 -8.75 -15.30 6.08
C ASP A 126 -7.66 -14.75 5.16
N LEU A 127 -7.84 -13.50 4.73
CA LEU A 127 -6.92 -12.74 3.89
C LEU A 127 -6.54 -11.42 4.56
N VAL A 128 -5.24 -11.13 4.61
CA VAL A 128 -4.74 -9.76 4.80
C VAL A 128 -4.21 -9.27 3.47
N GLN A 129 -4.54 -8.05 3.07
CA GLN A 129 -3.97 -7.43 1.89
C GLN A 129 -3.25 -6.13 2.22
N SER A 130 -2.21 -5.82 1.45
CA SER A 130 -1.53 -4.52 1.47
C SER A 130 -0.89 -4.27 0.12
N LEU A 131 -1.38 -3.25 -0.59
CA LEU A 131 -1.05 -3.02 -2.00
C LEU A 131 -0.52 -1.60 -2.19
N GLU A 132 0.74 -1.48 -2.64
CA GLU A 132 1.46 -0.22 -2.83
C GLU A 132 1.54 0.63 -1.54
N VAL A 133 1.94 0.00 -0.43
CA VAL A 133 2.07 0.64 0.89
C VAL A 133 3.51 0.61 1.41
N GLY A 134 4.18 -0.53 1.30
CA GLY A 134 5.49 -0.77 1.92
C GLY A 134 6.61 0.18 1.45
N GLU A 135 6.49 0.73 0.25
CA GLU A 135 7.39 1.70 -0.35
C GLU A 135 7.32 3.11 0.27
N HIS A 136 6.21 3.43 0.95
CA HIS A 136 6.02 4.71 1.64
C HIS A 136 6.53 4.68 3.08
N LEU A 137 6.78 3.48 3.62
CA LEU A 137 7.27 3.29 4.97
C LEU A 137 8.79 3.35 5.02
N GLU A 138 9.38 3.86 6.10
CA GLU A 138 10.82 3.79 6.28
C GLU A 138 11.28 2.32 6.34
N THR A 139 12.45 1.99 5.76
CA THR A 139 12.94 0.60 5.74
C THR A 139 12.97 -0.06 7.12
N ARG A 140 13.28 0.70 8.18
CA ARG A 140 13.31 0.21 9.56
C ARG A 140 11.93 -0.23 10.09
N ALA A 141 10.84 0.30 9.53
CA ALA A 141 9.48 -0.11 9.87
C ALA A 141 9.07 -1.43 9.21
N ALA A 142 9.78 -1.88 8.17
CA ALA A 142 9.37 -3.04 7.37
C ALA A 142 9.21 -4.34 8.16
N GLU A 143 10.05 -4.58 9.19
CA GLU A 143 9.87 -5.76 10.06
C GLU A 143 8.58 -5.69 10.89
N GLY A 144 8.33 -4.56 11.55
CA GLY A 144 7.11 -4.36 12.35
C GLY A 144 5.85 -4.38 11.50
N PHE A 145 5.92 -3.83 10.29
CA PHE A 145 4.84 -3.85 9.32
C PHE A 145 4.49 -5.28 8.88
N VAL A 146 5.49 -6.06 8.44
CA VAL A 146 5.25 -7.46 8.01
C VAL A 146 4.85 -8.36 9.19
N ASP A 147 5.34 -8.08 10.40
CA ASP A 147 4.83 -8.70 11.64
C ASP A 147 3.33 -8.50 11.80
N SER A 148 2.84 -7.28 11.60
CA SER A 148 1.41 -6.99 11.66
C SER A 148 0.66 -7.72 10.56
N LEU A 149 1.13 -7.71 9.30
CA LEU A 149 0.45 -8.45 8.23
C LEU A 149 0.32 -9.95 8.56
N ALA A 150 1.43 -10.58 8.95
CA ALA A 150 1.47 -12.01 9.24
C ALA A 150 0.67 -12.40 10.49
N ARG A 151 0.64 -11.56 11.52
CA ARG A 151 -0.15 -11.81 12.74
C ARG A 151 -1.64 -11.91 12.43
N HIS A 152 -2.14 -11.03 11.57
CA HIS A 152 -3.57 -10.95 11.25
C HIS A 152 -3.98 -11.94 10.16
N ALA A 153 -3.06 -12.47 9.36
CA ALA A 153 -3.38 -13.40 8.28
C ALA A 153 -3.55 -14.83 8.79
N LEU A 154 -4.78 -15.36 8.74
CA LEU A 154 -5.03 -16.76 9.05
C LEU A 154 -4.46 -17.65 7.94
N ARG A 155 -4.71 -17.31 6.67
CA ARG A 155 -4.35 -18.16 5.52
C ARG A 155 -3.51 -17.44 4.49
N TYR A 156 -3.88 -16.21 4.15
CA TYR A 156 -3.37 -15.53 2.96
C TYR A 156 -2.87 -14.12 3.27
N VAL A 157 -1.80 -13.72 2.58
CA VAL A 157 -1.37 -12.33 2.45
C VAL A 157 -1.32 -11.97 0.96
N LEU A 158 -2.11 -11.00 0.51
CA LEU A 158 -2.02 -10.42 -0.84
C LEU A 158 -1.19 -9.14 -0.77
N PHE A 159 -0.02 -9.13 -1.41
CA PHE A 159 0.97 -8.08 -1.17
C PHE A 159 1.51 -7.48 -2.46
N SER A 160 1.64 -6.15 -2.50
CA SER A 160 2.42 -5.44 -3.50
C SER A 160 3.17 -4.26 -2.87
N ALA A 161 4.35 -3.96 -3.42
CA ALA A 161 5.11 -2.76 -3.12
C ALA A 161 6.00 -2.42 -4.32
N ALA A 162 6.24 -1.13 -4.52
CA ALA A 162 7.09 -0.64 -5.60
C ALA A 162 8.53 -1.22 -5.55
N PRO A 163 8.99 -1.92 -6.61
CA PRO A 163 10.38 -2.36 -6.70
C PRO A 163 11.31 -1.19 -7.08
N PRO A 164 12.64 -1.32 -6.87
CA PRO A 164 13.60 -0.25 -7.18
C PRO A 164 13.49 0.27 -8.61
N GLY A 165 13.35 1.59 -8.75
CA GLY A 165 13.23 2.28 -10.03
C GLY A 165 11.80 2.38 -10.56
N GLN A 166 10.80 1.85 -9.85
CA GLN A 166 9.40 2.11 -10.17
C GLN A 166 9.09 3.62 -10.06
N GLY A 167 9.71 4.32 -9.12
CA GLY A 167 9.43 5.71 -8.82
C GLY A 167 7.98 5.92 -8.36
N GLY A 168 7.72 7.11 -7.84
CA GLY A 168 6.41 7.50 -7.35
C GLY A 168 6.54 8.57 -6.29
N GLU A 169 5.41 9.20 -5.97
CA GLU A 169 5.41 10.27 -4.98
C GLU A 169 5.67 9.66 -3.60
N PHE A 170 6.67 10.18 -2.89
CA PHE A 170 7.06 9.70 -1.55
C PHE A 170 7.43 8.21 -1.45
N HIS A 171 7.95 7.61 -2.52
CA HIS A 171 8.52 6.25 -2.47
C HIS A 171 9.91 6.26 -1.82
N ILE A 172 9.97 6.15 -0.50
CA ILE A 172 11.22 6.21 0.28
C ILE A 172 11.86 4.82 0.49
N ASN A 173 11.15 3.74 0.18
CA ASN A 173 11.56 2.37 0.46
C ASN A 173 11.23 1.40 -0.69
N GLU A 174 11.62 1.76 -1.90
CA GLU A 174 11.53 0.83 -3.04
C GLU A 174 12.50 -0.34 -2.84
N ARG A 175 11.97 -1.51 -2.51
CA ARG A 175 12.73 -2.71 -2.16
C ARG A 175 12.46 -3.85 -3.14
N PRO A 176 13.47 -4.67 -3.48
CA PRO A 176 13.26 -5.83 -4.35
C PRO A 176 12.18 -6.77 -3.81
N TYR A 177 11.52 -7.53 -4.68
CA TYR A 177 10.48 -8.49 -4.25
C TYR A 177 10.99 -9.50 -3.19
N GLU A 178 12.25 -9.96 -3.33
CA GLU A 178 12.88 -10.86 -2.37
C GLU A 178 12.95 -10.27 -0.95
N PHE A 179 13.13 -8.95 -0.81
CA PHE A 179 13.17 -8.31 0.51
C PHE A 179 11.86 -8.51 1.28
N TRP A 180 10.73 -8.42 0.60
CA TRP A 180 9.40 -8.62 1.21
C TRP A 180 9.10 -10.11 1.38
N ARG A 181 9.44 -10.92 0.38
CA ARG A 181 9.29 -12.37 0.43
C ARG A 181 10.04 -12.99 1.60
N GLU A 182 11.30 -12.66 1.81
CA GLU A 182 12.11 -13.19 2.90
C GLU A 182 11.49 -12.88 4.27
N LYS A 183 10.90 -11.69 4.44
CA LYS A 183 10.23 -11.31 5.69
C LYS A 183 8.97 -12.13 5.93
N LEU A 184 8.17 -12.36 4.89
CA LEU A 184 6.98 -13.20 4.97
C LEU A 184 7.34 -14.69 5.14
N ALA A 185 8.38 -15.17 4.47
CA ALA A 185 8.89 -16.55 4.61
C ALA A 185 9.31 -16.85 6.05
N ARG A 186 10.02 -15.93 6.72
CA ARG A 186 10.34 -16.04 8.16
C ARG A 186 9.12 -16.15 9.08
N ARG A 187 7.93 -15.80 8.58
CA ARG A 187 6.65 -15.86 9.31
C ARG A 187 5.75 -17.00 8.83
N GLY A 188 6.32 -17.93 8.07
CA GLY A 188 5.67 -19.16 7.63
C GLY A 188 4.82 -19.01 6.37
N PHE A 189 5.16 -18.08 5.48
CA PHE A 189 4.43 -17.87 4.22
C PHE A 189 5.26 -18.24 2.99
N VAL A 190 4.60 -18.88 2.02
CA VAL A 190 5.17 -19.26 0.73
C VAL A 190 4.59 -18.37 -0.38
N ALA A 191 5.44 -17.89 -1.27
CA ALA A 191 5.02 -17.07 -2.40
C ALA A 191 4.39 -17.91 -3.52
N ILE A 192 3.27 -17.44 -4.06
CA ILE A 192 2.55 -17.99 -5.20
C ILE A 192 2.35 -16.87 -6.22
N ASP A 193 2.82 -17.09 -7.45
CA ASP A 193 2.67 -16.13 -8.55
C ASP A 193 1.46 -16.48 -9.42
N ALA A 194 0.28 -16.45 -8.80
CA ALA A 194 -0.99 -16.72 -9.48
C ALA A 194 -1.70 -15.45 -9.94
N VAL A 195 -1.47 -14.33 -9.24
CA VAL A 195 -2.23 -13.10 -9.45
C VAL A 195 -1.81 -12.41 -10.74
N ARG A 196 -0.51 -12.14 -10.92
CA ARG A 196 0.02 -11.37 -12.06
C ARG A 196 -0.32 -12.02 -13.40
N PRO A 197 -0.15 -13.35 -13.60
CA PRO A 197 -0.56 -13.98 -14.85
C PRO A 197 -2.05 -13.80 -15.16
N ALA A 198 -2.92 -13.77 -14.14
CA ALA A 198 -4.36 -13.62 -14.32
C ALA A 198 -4.79 -12.19 -14.70
N ILE A 199 -4.00 -11.17 -14.34
CA ILE A 199 -4.32 -9.76 -14.59
C ILE A 199 -3.42 -9.08 -15.64
N ALA A 200 -2.38 -9.75 -16.12
CA ALA A 200 -1.33 -9.14 -16.96
C ALA A 200 -1.86 -8.51 -18.26
N VAL A 201 -2.81 -9.18 -18.92
CA VAL A 201 -3.33 -8.76 -20.24
C VAL A 201 -4.34 -7.62 -20.17
N ASP A 202 -4.90 -7.35 -18.98
CA ASP A 202 -5.89 -6.30 -18.83
C ASP A 202 -5.22 -4.94 -18.58
N ALA A 203 -5.00 -4.19 -19.65
CA ALA A 203 -4.37 -2.86 -19.58
C ALA A 203 -5.20 -1.80 -18.83
N ARG A 204 -6.46 -2.10 -18.47
CA ARG A 204 -7.28 -1.22 -17.62
C ARG A 204 -6.85 -1.32 -16.15
N ILE A 205 -6.23 -2.43 -15.76
CA ILE A 205 -5.60 -2.62 -14.45
C ILE A 205 -4.27 -1.90 -14.44
N SER A 206 -4.06 -1.05 -13.43
CA SER A 206 -2.84 -0.25 -13.34
C SER A 206 -1.58 -1.13 -13.30
N TYR A 207 -0.51 -0.69 -13.96
CA TYR A 207 0.68 -1.51 -14.15
C TYR A 207 1.32 -1.99 -12.84
N TRP A 208 1.23 -1.19 -11.76
CA TRP A 208 1.83 -1.54 -10.48
C TRP A 208 1.17 -2.79 -9.87
N TYR A 209 -0.15 -2.91 -9.94
CA TYR A 209 -0.85 -4.15 -9.55
C TYR A 209 -0.48 -5.33 -10.47
N ARG A 210 -0.42 -5.08 -11.79
CA ARG A 210 -0.07 -6.13 -12.77
C ARG A 210 1.32 -6.71 -12.55
N TYR A 211 2.29 -5.90 -12.10
CA TYR A 211 3.69 -6.31 -12.03
C TYR A 211 4.16 -6.68 -10.63
N ASN A 212 3.50 -6.16 -9.57
CA ASN A 212 4.01 -6.25 -8.21
C ASN A 212 3.15 -7.10 -7.26
N THR A 213 1.94 -7.51 -7.65
CA THR A 213 1.02 -8.21 -6.73
C THR A 213 1.31 -9.70 -6.64
N PHE A 214 1.63 -10.19 -5.45
CA PHE A 214 1.84 -11.61 -5.16
C PHE A 214 0.86 -12.11 -4.11
N LEU A 215 0.51 -13.40 -4.21
CA LEU A 215 -0.19 -14.10 -3.14
C LEU A 215 0.84 -14.85 -2.29
N PHE A 216 0.76 -14.68 -0.98
CA PHE A 216 1.54 -15.43 -0.01
C PHE A 216 0.59 -16.31 0.79
N VAL A 217 0.88 -17.60 0.85
CA VAL A 217 0.04 -18.59 1.52
C VAL A 217 0.77 -19.13 2.73
N ARG A 218 0.10 -19.12 3.88
CA ARG A 218 0.63 -19.71 5.11
C ARG A 218 0.86 -21.21 4.90
N HIS A 219 1.99 -21.75 5.37
CA HIS A 219 2.34 -23.17 5.18
C HIS A 219 1.20 -24.11 5.59
N GLU A 220 0.55 -23.87 6.73
CA GLU A 220 -0.54 -24.72 7.22
C GLU A 220 -1.78 -24.68 6.33
N ALA A 221 -1.97 -23.62 5.52
CA ALA A 221 -3.08 -23.47 4.60
C ALA A 221 -2.83 -24.09 3.21
N MET A 222 -1.60 -24.52 2.90
CA MET A 222 -1.22 -25.02 1.57
C MET A 222 -2.01 -26.27 1.13
N ALA A 223 -2.31 -27.18 2.04
CA ALA A 223 -3.03 -28.42 1.73
C ALA A 223 -4.46 -28.15 1.22
N GLY A 224 -5.09 -27.09 1.72
CA GLY A 224 -6.45 -26.68 1.34
C GLY A 224 -6.53 -25.80 0.09
N LEU A 225 -5.39 -25.46 -0.52
CA LEU A 225 -5.35 -24.61 -1.71
C LEU A 225 -5.75 -25.40 -2.98
N PRO A 226 -6.51 -24.81 -3.92
CA PRO A 226 -6.77 -25.41 -5.23
C PRO A 226 -5.50 -25.93 -5.92
N ALA A 227 -5.62 -27.06 -6.63
CA ALA A 227 -4.48 -27.72 -7.25
C ALA A 227 -3.76 -26.83 -8.28
N ASP A 228 -4.51 -26.03 -9.03
CA ASP A 228 -3.97 -25.11 -10.02
C ASP A 228 -3.18 -23.95 -9.40
N LEU A 229 -3.49 -23.55 -8.16
CA LEU A 229 -2.72 -22.54 -7.44
C LEU A 229 -1.44 -23.13 -6.84
N ARG A 230 -1.48 -24.40 -6.39
CA ARG A 230 -0.29 -25.10 -5.88
C ARG A 230 0.80 -25.28 -6.93
N THR A 231 0.44 -25.41 -8.21
CA THR A 231 1.44 -25.49 -9.30
C THR A 231 2.13 -24.14 -9.59
N LYS A 232 1.61 -23.03 -9.05
CA LYS A 232 2.15 -21.67 -9.22
C LYS A 232 3.00 -21.21 -8.03
N VAL A 233 3.33 -22.13 -7.11
CA VAL A 233 4.27 -21.86 -6.01
C VAL A 233 5.64 -21.53 -6.58
N VAL A 234 6.24 -20.45 -6.09
CA VAL A 234 7.61 -20.08 -6.45
C VAL A 234 8.56 -20.66 -5.40
N ALA A 235 9.41 -21.60 -5.81
CA ALA A 235 10.41 -22.23 -4.94
C ALA A 235 11.36 -21.20 -4.31
N GLU A 236 11.74 -21.37 -3.05
CA GLU A 236 12.62 -20.44 -2.30
C GLU A 236 13.96 -20.18 -3.01
N SER A 237 14.49 -21.17 -3.73
CA SER A 237 15.70 -21.05 -4.54
C SER A 237 15.54 -20.23 -5.82
N THR A 238 14.31 -19.89 -6.21
CA THR A 238 13.98 -19.17 -7.44
C THR A 238 13.54 -17.74 -7.09
N PRO A 239 14.25 -16.70 -7.55
CA PRO A 239 13.84 -15.32 -7.31
C PRO A 239 12.47 -15.00 -7.94
N LEU A 240 11.68 -14.16 -7.28
CA LEU A 240 10.46 -13.58 -7.84
C LEU A 240 10.81 -12.71 -9.04
N ALA A 241 10.34 -13.12 -10.21
CA ALA A 241 10.67 -12.47 -11.47
C ALA A 241 9.97 -11.11 -11.62
N ASP A 242 10.67 -10.17 -12.26
CA ASP A 242 10.10 -8.94 -12.79
C ASP A 242 9.44 -9.20 -14.14
N VAL A 243 8.11 -9.30 -14.13
CA VAL A 243 7.29 -9.62 -15.31
C VAL A 243 6.97 -8.39 -16.18
N SER A 244 7.47 -7.21 -15.81
CA SER A 244 7.21 -5.99 -16.57
C SER A 244 7.90 -6.03 -17.96
N PRO A 245 7.29 -5.41 -18.99
CA PRO A 245 7.85 -5.38 -20.34
C PRO A 245 9.28 -4.80 -20.38
N LEU A 246 10.09 -5.25 -21.34
CA LEU A 246 11.49 -4.80 -21.48
C LEU A 246 11.65 -3.27 -21.48
N PRO A 247 10.84 -2.48 -22.21
CA PRO A 247 10.93 -1.02 -22.14
C PRO A 247 10.72 -0.46 -20.72
N PHE A 248 9.80 -1.06 -19.96
CA PHE A 248 9.54 -0.66 -18.57
C PHE A 248 10.71 -1.04 -17.65
N ARG A 249 11.32 -2.20 -17.85
CA ARG A 249 12.52 -2.63 -17.11
C ARG A 249 13.72 -1.71 -17.36
N LEU A 250 13.93 -1.31 -18.61
CA LEU A 250 14.96 -0.32 -18.97
C LEU A 250 14.68 1.04 -18.31
N ARG A 251 13.42 1.48 -18.31
CA ARG A 251 12.99 2.69 -17.60
C ARG A 251 13.32 2.60 -16.10
N LYS A 252 13.00 1.48 -15.45
CA LYS A 252 13.33 1.27 -14.02
C LYS A 252 14.83 1.32 -13.76
N ALA A 253 15.62 0.68 -14.62
CA ALA A 253 17.08 0.72 -14.52
C ALA A 253 17.62 2.16 -14.59
N PHE A 254 17.08 2.98 -15.48
CA PHE A 254 17.44 4.40 -15.57
C PHE A 254 17.00 5.20 -14.33
N VAL A 255 15.74 5.06 -13.90
CA VAL A 255 15.21 5.78 -12.74
C VAL A 255 16.00 5.45 -11.47
N ARG A 256 16.42 4.19 -11.30
CA ARG A 256 17.25 3.76 -10.17
C ARG A 256 18.59 4.49 -10.06
N LEU A 257 19.13 5.00 -11.17
CA LEU A 257 20.39 5.76 -11.19
C LEU A 257 20.19 7.24 -10.79
N LEU A 258 18.95 7.73 -10.81
CA LEU A 258 18.66 9.12 -10.47
C LEU A 258 18.69 9.33 -8.96
N PRO A 259 19.19 10.47 -8.46
CA PRO A 259 19.03 10.87 -7.07
C PRO A 259 17.54 10.90 -6.67
N TYR A 260 17.23 10.53 -5.43
CA TYR A 260 15.84 10.49 -4.91
C TYR A 260 15.06 11.79 -5.19
N ARG A 261 15.69 12.96 -5.01
CA ARG A 261 15.07 14.26 -5.30
C ARG A 261 14.57 14.35 -6.75
N MET A 262 15.37 13.89 -7.72
CA MET A 262 14.97 13.92 -9.13
C MET A 262 13.85 12.93 -9.43
N GLN A 263 13.89 11.73 -8.84
CA GLN A 263 12.81 10.75 -8.97
C GLN A 263 11.49 11.33 -8.46
N HIS A 264 11.54 12.02 -7.32
CA HIS A 264 10.38 12.63 -6.68
C HIS A 264 9.77 13.75 -7.53
N GLU A 265 10.57 14.66 -8.08
CA GLU A 265 10.07 15.73 -8.95
C GLU A 265 9.45 15.18 -10.25
N ILE A 266 10.07 14.17 -10.87
CA ILE A 266 9.51 13.50 -12.05
C ILE A 266 8.17 12.84 -11.71
N ALA A 267 8.07 12.19 -10.54
CA ALA A 267 6.85 11.55 -10.08
C ALA A 267 5.73 12.56 -9.86
N ARG A 268 6.02 13.70 -9.20
CA ARG A 268 5.04 14.79 -9.03
C ARG A 268 4.53 15.28 -10.38
N LEU A 269 5.42 15.54 -11.33
CA LEU A 269 5.01 15.99 -12.67
C LEU A 269 4.13 14.95 -13.37
N LYS A 270 4.47 13.65 -13.28
CA LYS A 270 3.69 12.57 -13.88
C LYS A 270 2.32 12.40 -13.23
N ALA A 271 2.21 12.56 -11.91
CA ALA A 271 0.93 12.50 -11.20
C ALA A 271 -0.08 13.55 -11.69
N HIS A 272 0.39 14.65 -12.29
CA HIS A 272 -0.48 15.66 -12.90
C HIS A 272 -0.89 15.32 -14.34
N ILE A 273 -0.14 14.48 -15.05
CA ILE A 273 -0.29 14.24 -16.50
C ILE A 273 -0.85 12.84 -16.81
N LEU A 274 -0.40 11.80 -16.11
CA LEU A 274 -0.77 10.38 -16.34
C LEU A 274 -0.99 9.64 -15.01
N PRO A 275 -2.07 9.96 -14.26
CA PRO A 275 -2.22 9.47 -12.90
C PRO A 275 -2.82 8.06 -12.80
N THR A 276 -3.40 7.51 -13.88
CA THR A 276 -4.02 6.17 -13.85
C THR A 276 -3.02 5.00 -13.86
N GLY A 277 -1.76 5.23 -14.25
CA GLY A 277 -0.81 4.14 -14.48
C GLY A 277 -1.27 3.11 -15.53
N ARG A 278 -2.12 3.54 -16.47
CA ARG A 278 -2.51 2.73 -17.63
C ARG A 278 -1.48 2.98 -18.72
N ILE A 279 -0.75 1.92 -19.07
CA ILE A 279 0.24 1.84 -20.16
C ILE A 279 -0.03 0.52 -20.88
#